data_AF-A0A2N9M4A2-F1
#
_entry.id   AF-A0A2N9M4A2-F1
#
_cell.length_a   1.000
_cell.length_b   1.000
_cell.length_c   1.000
_cell.angle_alpha   90.00
_cell.angle_beta   90.00
_cell.angle_gamma   90.00
#
_symmetry.space_group_name_H-M   'P 1'
#
loop_
_entity.id
_entity.type
_entity.pdbx_description
1 polymer ?
#
loop_
_entity_poly.entity_id
_entity_poly.type
_entity_poly.pdbx_seq_one_letter_code
_entity_poly.pdbx_strand_id
1 'polypeptide(L)'
;MFCQGPYEESARYRNFMGWEMPWYSAPRESLETLLIGRRIGRMHLVSYLRQESRVFETYWTTSRGVEVMDNNYHLLDLTVYGRQEPWEDSPHGWPQQCTITRTKSGSPTWQPAWPGGRPIAQWYRLDAGRSDDLGTGRH
;
A
#
# COMPACT_ATOMS: atom_id res chain seq x y z
N MET A 1 4.34 -9.78 -7.33
CA MET A 1 3.43 -8.99 -6.47
C MET A 1 2.00 -9.44 -6.73
N PHE A 2 1.18 -9.60 -5.69
CA PHE A 2 -0.26 -9.82 -5.83
C PHE A 2 -1.00 -8.51 -5.57
N CYS A 3 -1.86 -8.11 -6.51
CA CYS A 3 -2.77 -6.99 -6.33
C CYS A 3 -4.18 -7.51 -6.13
N GLN A 4 -4.91 -6.95 -5.17
CA GLN A 4 -6.33 -7.22 -5.03
C GLN A 4 -7.07 -6.57 -6.20
N GLY A 5 -7.94 -7.32 -6.89
CA GLY A 5 -8.80 -6.80 -7.95
C GLY A 5 -8.50 -7.41 -9.33
N PRO A 6 -9.07 -6.85 -10.42
CA PRO A 6 -8.85 -7.32 -11.78
C PRO A 6 -7.42 -7.12 -12.28
N TYR A 7 -6.89 -8.09 -13.02
CA TYR A 7 -5.52 -8.03 -13.54
C TYR A 7 -5.31 -6.81 -14.44
N GLU A 8 -6.22 -6.60 -15.40
CA GLU A 8 -6.13 -5.51 -16.40
C GLU A 8 -5.96 -4.13 -15.77
N GLU A 9 -6.64 -3.87 -14.66
CA GLU A 9 -6.52 -2.61 -13.93
C GLU A 9 -5.15 -2.44 -13.29
N SER A 10 -4.70 -3.46 -12.55
CA SER A 10 -3.38 -3.43 -11.91
C SER A 10 -2.22 -3.43 -12.93
N ALA A 11 -2.42 -4.07 -14.09
CA ALA A 11 -1.43 -4.17 -15.14
C ALA A 11 -1.16 -2.81 -15.80
N ARG A 12 -2.17 -1.94 -15.93
CA ARG A 12 -1.97 -0.54 -16.36
C ARG A 12 -0.99 0.19 -15.44
N TYR A 13 -1.15 0.04 -14.12
CA TYR A 13 -0.24 0.63 -13.15
C TYR A 13 1.18 0.07 -13.27
N ARG A 14 1.33 -1.26 -13.37
CA ARG A 14 2.63 -1.92 -13.60
C ARG A 14 3.32 -1.39 -14.87
N ASN A 15 2.57 -1.26 -15.97
CA ASN A 15 3.09 -0.81 -17.26
C ASN A 15 3.50 0.66 -17.21
N PHE A 16 2.69 1.52 -16.59
CA PHE A 16 3.03 2.91 -16.33
C PHE A 16 4.34 3.04 -15.53
N MET A 17 4.45 2.28 -14.43
CA MET A 17 5.66 2.20 -13.61
C MET A 17 6.81 1.45 -14.29
N GLY A 18 6.63 0.90 -15.50
CA GLY A 18 7.67 0.20 -16.26
C GLY A 18 8.32 -0.93 -15.48
N TRP A 19 7.51 -1.65 -14.71
CA TRP A 19 7.95 -2.73 -13.86
C TRP A 19 7.94 -4.05 -14.62
N GLU A 20 9.07 -4.76 -14.59
CA GLU A 20 9.25 -6.00 -15.34
C GLU A 20 9.07 -7.27 -14.48
N MET A 21 9.04 -7.13 -13.16
CA MET A 21 8.89 -8.28 -12.26
C MET A 21 7.54 -9.01 -12.46
N PRO A 22 7.43 -10.29 -12.02
CA PRO A 22 6.19 -11.02 -12.03
C PRO A 22 5.07 -10.28 -11.27
N TRP A 23 3.94 -10.11 -11.96
CA TRP A 23 2.79 -9.35 -11.51
C TRP A 23 1.54 -10.18 -11.66
N TYR A 24 0.79 -10.33 -10.57
CA TYR A 24 -0.35 -11.23 -10.50
C TYR A 24 -1.52 -10.49 -9.85
N SER A 25 -2.73 -10.90 -10.22
CA SER A 25 -3.95 -10.47 -9.55
C SER A 25 -4.44 -11.56 -8.61
N ALA A 26 -4.94 -11.15 -7.46
CA ALA A 26 -5.77 -11.97 -6.60
C ALA A 26 -7.22 -11.50 -6.77
N PRO A 27 -8.05 -12.24 -7.51
CA PRO A 27 -9.45 -11.87 -7.69
C PRO A 27 -10.21 -12.06 -6.36
N ARG A 28 -11.41 -11.48 -6.26
CA ARG A 28 -12.16 -11.33 -5.00
C ARG A 28 -12.37 -12.68 -4.30
N GLU A 29 -12.67 -13.71 -5.07
CA GLU A 29 -12.88 -15.10 -4.64
C GLU A 29 -11.64 -15.71 -3.97
N SER A 30 -10.43 -15.28 -4.35
CA SER A 30 -9.20 -15.78 -3.72
C SER A 30 -9.04 -15.29 -2.28
N LEU A 31 -9.67 -14.16 -1.92
CA LEU A 31 -9.55 -13.59 -0.57
C LEU A 31 -10.11 -14.52 0.50
N GLU A 32 -11.19 -15.25 0.19
CA GLU A 32 -11.79 -16.19 1.16
C GLU A 32 -10.86 -17.34 1.48
N THR A 33 -10.01 -17.76 0.54
CA THR A 33 -9.01 -18.82 0.77
C THR A 33 -7.70 -18.27 1.36
N LEU A 34 -7.22 -17.13 0.87
CA LEU A 34 -5.94 -16.56 1.29
C LEU A 34 -6.01 -15.83 2.65
N LEU A 35 -7.20 -15.39 3.07
CA LEU A 35 -7.42 -14.63 4.30
C LEU A 35 -8.36 -15.36 5.28
N ILE A 36 -8.41 -16.69 5.25
CA ILE A 36 -9.19 -17.49 6.22
C ILE A 36 -8.82 -17.07 7.65
N GLY A 37 -9.82 -16.69 8.45
CA GLY A 37 -9.64 -16.25 9.83
C GLY A 37 -9.00 -14.86 9.98
N ARG A 38 -8.81 -14.10 8.90
CA ARG A 38 -8.18 -12.77 8.90
C ARG A 38 -9.17 -11.67 8.55
N ARG A 39 -8.89 -10.45 9.02
CA ARG A 39 -9.75 -9.29 8.79
C ARG A 39 -9.48 -8.67 7.42
N ILE A 40 -10.44 -8.81 6.50
CA ILE A 40 -10.38 -8.16 5.18
C ILE A 40 -10.28 -6.62 5.33
N GLY A 41 -9.53 -5.98 4.42
CA GLY A 41 -9.32 -4.53 4.42
C GLY A 41 -8.20 -4.05 5.34
N ARG A 42 -7.42 -4.97 5.93
CA ARG A 42 -6.12 -4.68 6.56
C ARG A 42 -4.97 -5.13 5.68
N MET A 43 -3.82 -4.48 5.87
CA MET A 43 -2.57 -4.96 5.30
C MET A 43 -2.13 -6.25 6.00
N HIS A 44 -1.79 -7.25 5.20
CA HIS A 44 -1.20 -8.51 5.63
C HIS A 44 0.07 -8.70 4.82
N LEU A 45 1.14 -9.13 5.50
CA LEU A 45 2.32 -9.67 4.84
C LEU A 45 2.23 -11.19 4.97
N VAL A 46 2.19 -11.88 3.84
CA VAL A 46 2.01 -13.33 3.78
C VAL A 46 3.02 -13.92 2.80
N SER A 47 3.70 -14.98 3.23
CA SER A 47 4.68 -15.69 2.43
C SER A 47 4.19 -17.12 2.18
N TYR A 48 4.19 -17.49 0.90
CA TYR A 48 3.84 -18.82 0.45
C TYR A 48 5.04 -19.47 -0.24
N LEU A 49 5.24 -20.76 0.02
CA LEU A 49 6.18 -21.62 -0.68
C LEU A 49 5.40 -22.65 -1.48
N ARG A 50 5.60 -22.68 -2.80
CA ARG A 50 5.04 -23.72 -3.67
C ARG A 50 6.08 -24.82 -3.89
N GLN A 51 5.72 -26.05 -3.57
CA GLN A 51 6.50 -27.25 -3.89
C GLN A 51 5.60 -28.17 -4.72
N GLU A 52 5.95 -28.31 -6.01
CA GLU A 52 5.15 -29.05 -6.98
C GLU A 52 3.69 -28.57 -7.02
N SER A 53 2.72 -29.45 -6.74
CA SER A 53 1.28 -29.15 -6.69
C SER A 53 0.83 -28.57 -5.35
N ARG A 54 1.71 -28.52 -4.33
CA ARG A 54 1.37 -28.09 -2.97
C ARG A 54 1.82 -26.66 -2.72
N VAL A 55 1.00 -25.91 -1.99
CA VAL A 55 1.33 -24.55 -1.52
C VAL A 55 1.28 -24.56 -0.01
N PHE A 56 2.34 -24.07 0.61
CA PHE A 56 2.49 -23.95 2.05
C PHE A 56 2.54 -22.48 2.42
N GLU A 57 1.75 -22.08 3.41
CA GLU A 57 1.94 -20.79 4.07
C GLU A 57 3.07 -20.95 5.09
N THR A 58 4.16 -20.20 4.89
CA THR A 58 5.36 -20.31 5.76
C THR A 58 5.44 -19.19 6.78
N TYR A 59 4.78 -18.07 6.52
CA TYR A 59 4.74 -16.92 7.40
C TYR A 59 3.53 -16.05 7.08
N TRP A 60 2.93 -15.46 8.11
CA TRP A 60 2.03 -14.35 7.93
C TRP A 60 2.03 -13.42 9.14
N THR A 61 1.76 -12.14 8.91
CA THR A 61 1.60 -11.14 9.98
C THR A 61 0.70 -9.98 9.55
N THR A 62 0.30 -9.17 10.52
CA THR A 62 -0.51 -7.96 10.33
C THR A 62 -0.13 -6.90 11.37
N SER A 63 -0.74 -5.72 11.28
CA SER A 63 -0.51 -4.60 12.21
C SER A 63 0.99 -4.27 12.33
N ARG A 64 1.56 -4.19 13.53
CA ARG A 64 2.99 -3.85 13.69
C ARG A 64 3.94 -4.81 12.96
N GLY A 65 3.54 -6.06 12.73
CA GLY A 65 4.37 -6.99 11.98
C GLY A 65 4.57 -6.61 10.51
N VAL A 66 3.67 -5.82 9.91
CA VAL A 66 3.84 -5.33 8.54
C VAL A 66 4.68 -4.05 8.46
N GLU A 67 4.97 -3.40 9.59
CA GLU A 67 5.77 -2.16 9.64
C GLU A 67 7.19 -2.35 9.12
N VAL A 68 7.67 -3.59 9.01
CA VAL A 68 8.94 -3.90 8.32
C VAL A 68 8.98 -3.40 6.87
N MET A 69 7.82 -3.26 6.23
CA MET A 69 7.67 -2.70 4.89
C MET A 69 7.46 -1.17 4.90
N ASP A 70 7.15 -0.59 6.06
CA ASP A 70 6.86 0.82 6.28
C ASP A 70 7.97 1.45 7.13
N ASN A 71 9.19 1.48 6.59
CA ASN A 71 10.39 1.94 7.29
C ASN A 71 10.29 3.38 7.82
N ASN A 72 9.43 4.21 7.22
CA ASN A 72 9.13 5.56 7.67
C ASN A 72 8.63 5.60 9.12
N TYR A 73 7.85 4.61 9.56
CA TYR A 73 7.37 4.56 10.93
C TYR A 73 8.50 4.41 11.93
N HIS A 74 9.44 3.51 11.63
CA HIS A 74 10.61 3.32 12.49
C HIS A 74 11.51 4.55 12.51
N LEU A 75 11.65 5.26 11.38
CA LEU A 75 12.39 6.52 11.34
C LEU A 75 11.71 7.62 12.17
N LEU A 76 10.38 7.70 12.15
CA LEU A 76 9.61 8.65 12.96
C LEU A 76 9.75 8.36 14.46
N ASP A 77 9.81 7.09 14.87
CA ASP A 77 10.07 6.67 16.25
C ASP A 77 11.41 7.22 16.80
N LEU A 78 12.38 7.51 15.93
CA LEU A 78 13.67 8.09 16.31
C LEU A 78 13.63 9.62 16.45
N THR A 79 12.52 10.26 16.07
CA THR A 79 12.37 11.72 16.14
C THR A 79 11.71 12.13 17.46
N VAL A 80 11.95 13.38 17.88
CA VAL A 80 11.42 13.90 19.14
C VAL A 80 9.91 13.78 19.23
N TYR A 81 9.16 13.96 18.14
CA TYR A 81 7.70 13.94 18.14
C TYR A 81 7.07 12.57 17.85
N GLY A 82 7.87 11.51 17.70
CA GLY A 82 7.37 10.18 17.36
C GLY A 82 6.56 10.17 16.05
N ARG A 83 5.57 9.28 15.95
CA ARG A 83 4.71 9.14 14.77
C ARG A 83 3.52 10.11 14.80
N GLN A 84 3.28 10.75 15.92
CA GLN A 84 2.13 11.63 16.19
C GLN A 84 0.79 10.89 16.06
N GLU A 85 0.76 9.60 16.42
CA GLU A 85 -0.45 8.77 16.33
C GLU A 85 -1.29 8.86 17.62
N PRO A 86 -2.64 8.78 17.55
CA PRO A 86 -3.50 9.03 18.71
C PRO A 86 -3.35 8.03 19.87
N TRP A 87 -2.68 6.90 19.63
CA TRP A 87 -2.41 5.88 20.64
C TRP A 87 -1.08 6.10 21.35
N GLU A 88 -0.23 7.01 20.89
CA GLU A 88 1.06 7.32 21.50
C GLU A 88 0.86 8.08 22.81
N ASP A 89 1.64 7.70 23.82
CA ASP A 89 1.73 8.43 25.09
C ASP A 89 2.70 9.60 24.92
N SER A 90 2.17 10.75 24.48
CA SER A 90 2.95 11.97 24.26
C SER A 90 2.74 12.99 25.38
N PRO A 91 3.77 13.78 25.75
CA PRO A 91 3.63 14.87 26.70
C PRO A 91 2.50 15.84 26.32
N HIS A 92 1.90 16.46 27.34
CA HIS A 92 0.83 17.43 27.13
C HIS A 92 1.27 18.57 26.20
N GLY A 93 0.42 18.87 25.20
CA GLY A 93 0.67 19.92 24.21
C GLY A 93 1.49 19.48 22.99
N TRP A 94 1.94 18.21 22.93
CA TRP A 94 2.62 17.69 21.74
C TRP A 94 1.66 17.47 20.57
N PRO A 95 2.13 17.68 19.33
CA PRO A 95 1.30 17.47 18.15
C PRO A 95 0.99 15.98 17.97
N GLN A 96 -0.29 15.64 17.79
CA GLN A 96 -0.77 14.29 17.46
C GLN A 96 -1.77 14.35 16.29
N GLN A 97 -1.31 14.82 15.13
CA GLN A 97 -2.18 15.07 13.96
C GLN A 97 -2.21 13.90 12.97
N CYS A 98 -1.53 12.78 13.25
CA CYS A 98 -1.43 11.61 12.37
C CYS A 98 -1.04 11.99 10.93
N THR A 99 0.25 12.18 10.69
CA THR A 99 0.78 12.71 9.41
C THR A 99 0.69 11.74 8.23
N ILE A 100 0.33 10.47 8.47
CA ILE A 100 0.09 9.53 7.38
C ILE A 100 -1.29 9.80 6.81
N THR A 101 -1.28 10.30 5.59
CA THR A 101 -2.44 10.36 4.71
C THR A 101 -2.88 8.94 4.34
N ARG A 102 -3.41 8.19 5.31
CA ARG A 102 -4.34 7.07 5.12
C ARG A 102 -5.66 7.48 5.74
N THR A 103 -6.20 8.56 5.21
CA THR A 103 -7.52 9.04 5.60
C THR A 103 -8.57 8.06 5.11
N LYS A 104 -9.48 7.65 6.00
CA LYS A 104 -10.76 7.03 5.63
C LYS A 104 -11.59 7.92 4.68
N SER A 105 -11.25 9.21 4.57
CA SER A 105 -11.92 10.20 3.72
C SER A 105 -11.38 10.28 2.29
N GLY A 106 -10.47 9.37 1.88
CA GLY A 106 -9.83 9.44 0.57
C GLY A 106 -8.78 10.55 0.50
N SER A 107 -8.24 10.80 -0.70
CA SER A 107 -7.20 11.82 -0.96
C SER A 107 -7.53 13.16 -0.28
N PRO A 108 -6.52 13.94 0.16
CA PRO A 108 -6.75 15.27 0.73
C PRO A 108 -7.66 16.10 -0.17
N THR A 109 -8.61 16.83 0.43
CA THR A 109 -9.49 17.78 -0.29
C THR A 109 -8.73 19.02 -0.77
N TRP A 110 -7.54 19.25 -0.24
CA TRP A 110 -6.62 20.26 -0.73
C TRP A 110 -5.90 19.75 -1.98
N GLN A 111 -5.85 20.58 -3.01
CA GLN A 111 -5.04 20.29 -4.20
C GLN A 111 -3.59 20.05 -3.73
N PRO A 112 -2.97 18.91 -4.07
CA PRO A 112 -1.56 18.71 -3.75
C PRO A 112 -0.78 19.87 -4.38
N ALA A 113 0.06 20.55 -3.60
CA ALA A 113 0.87 21.68 -4.08
C ALA A 113 1.91 21.28 -5.15
N TRP A 114 1.94 20.00 -5.52
CA TRP A 114 2.85 19.40 -6.47
C TRP A 114 2.35 19.57 -7.91
N PRO A 115 3.25 19.86 -8.88
CA PRO A 115 2.89 19.89 -10.30
C PRO A 115 2.14 18.60 -10.70
N GLY A 116 0.92 18.76 -11.21
CA GLY A 116 0.10 17.64 -11.69
C GLY A 116 -0.58 16.78 -10.60
N GLY A 117 -0.42 17.08 -9.31
CA GLY A 117 -1.11 16.36 -8.23
C GLY A 117 -0.70 14.89 -8.04
N ARG A 118 0.40 14.46 -8.67
CA ARG A 118 0.89 13.08 -8.65
C ARG A 118 2.03 12.89 -7.65
N PRO A 119 2.19 11.69 -7.05
CA PRO A 119 3.36 11.35 -6.24
C PRO A 119 4.67 11.54 -7.03
N ILE A 120 5.70 12.08 -6.37
CA ILE A 120 7.03 12.35 -6.95
C ILE A 120 7.62 11.13 -7.67
N ALA A 121 7.40 9.92 -7.12
CA ALA A 121 7.86 8.67 -7.72
C ALA A 121 7.33 8.40 -9.15
N GLN A 122 6.30 9.13 -9.58
CA GLN A 122 5.66 8.99 -10.89
C GLN A 122 6.13 10.05 -11.91
N TRP A 123 6.79 11.13 -11.50
CA TRP A 123 7.08 12.27 -12.37
C TRP A 123 7.94 11.90 -13.58
N TYR A 124 9.03 11.16 -13.37
CA TYR A 124 9.88 10.69 -14.46
C TYR A 124 9.14 9.82 -15.50
N ARG A 125 8.06 9.14 -15.09
CA ARG A 125 7.23 8.35 -16.02
C ARG A 125 6.42 9.24 -16.94
N LEU A 126 5.89 10.34 -16.40
CA LEU A 126 5.14 11.34 -17.13
C LEU A 126 6.06 12.14 -18.06
N ASP A 127 7.24 12.54 -17.58
CA ASP A 127 8.24 13.25 -18.40
C ASP A 127 8.70 12.42 -19.61
N ALA A 128 8.71 11.08 -19.45
CA ALA A 128 8.99 10.14 -20.53
C ALA A 128 7.80 9.88 -21.48
N GLY A 129 6.69 10.61 -21.33
CA GLY A 129 5.51 10.51 -22.20
C GLY A 129 4.65 9.27 -21.98
N ARG A 130 4.74 8.59 -20.82
CA ARG A 130 3.91 7.43 -20.53
C ARG A 130 2.48 7.86 -20.20
N SER A 131 1.50 7.16 -20.77
CA SER A 131 0.08 7.38 -20.50
C SER A 131 -0.23 7.22 -19.01
N ASP A 132 -0.93 8.19 -18.44
CA ASP A 132 -1.38 8.23 -17.05
C ASP A 132 -2.86 7.83 -16.87
N ASP A 133 -3.44 7.23 -17.92
CA ASP A 133 -4.77 6.61 -17.89
C ASP A 133 -4.75 5.32 -17.04
N LEU A 134 -4.74 5.53 -15.73
CA LEU A 134 -4.75 4.50 -14.70
C LEU A 134 -6.15 4.30 -14.11
N GLY A 135 -7.19 4.83 -14.78
CA GLY A 135 -8.56 4.79 -14.28
C GLY A 135 -9.04 3.38 -14.01
N THR A 136 -9.94 3.24 -13.03
CA THR A 136 -10.70 2.01 -12.83
C THR A 136 -11.92 2.07 -13.74
N GLY A 137 -12.24 0.98 -14.44
CA GLY A 137 -13.50 0.93 -15.18
C GLY A 137 -14.62 1.14 -14.18
N ARG A 138 -15.45 2.18 -14.35
CA ARG A 138 -16.59 2.43 -13.45
C ARG A 138 -17.43 1.16 -13.37
N HIS A 139 -17.49 0.56 -12.18
CA HIS A 139 -18.46 -0.46 -11.80
C HIS A 139 -19.32 0.11 -10.67
#